data_AF-A0A849EF60-F1
#
_entry.id   AF-A0A849EF60-F1
#
_cell.length_a   1.000
_cell.length_b   1.000
_cell.length_c   1.000
_cell.angle_alpha   90.00
_cell.angle_beta   90.00
_cell.angle_gamma   90.00
#
_symmetry.space_group_name_H-M   'P 1'
#
loop_
_entity.id
_entity.type
_entity.pdbx_description
1 polymer ?
#
loop_
_entity_poly.entity_id
_entity_poly.type
_entity_poly.pdbx_seq_one_letter_code
_entity_poly.pdbx_strand_id
1 'polypeptide(L)'
;MNFASLPMYDLPELAMATSAWWTGLAGHMQRQGVADVPDVCATPEDLERHWCSPSLLFSQTCGYPLTHQLNGKVRLLGLPIYACKGCDPDGFYSSMIVVPVSSNLFSLADCRSGRAVYNTDDSMSGLLALRAAAANQHAHADPFFSSLSRSGGHRRSLQ
;
A
#
# COMPACT_ATOMS: atom_id res chain seq x y z
N MET A 1 24.25 10.44 -2.79
CA MET A 1 23.69 9.65 -1.68
C MET A 1 22.35 9.09 -2.11
N ASN A 2 22.23 7.76 -2.05
CA ASN A 2 20.99 7.09 -2.38
C ASN A 2 20.03 7.08 -1.19
N PHE A 3 18.78 6.74 -1.45
CA PHE A 3 17.78 6.53 -0.41
C PHE A 3 17.01 5.24 -0.61
N ALA A 4 16.40 4.75 0.46
CA ALA A 4 15.50 3.62 0.47
C ALA A 4 14.21 3.96 1.20
N SER A 5 13.11 3.24 0.92
CA SER A 5 11.87 3.39 1.69
C SER A 5 11.01 2.13 1.66
N LEU A 6 10.13 1.98 2.65
CA LEU A 6 9.17 0.87 2.74
C LEU A 6 7.76 1.43 2.95
N PRO A 7 7.19 2.20 2.01
CA PRO A 7 6.01 3.02 2.27
C PRO A 7 4.69 2.23 2.30
N MET A 8 4.68 0.94 1.93
CA MET A 8 3.43 0.18 1.83
C MET A 8 3.14 -0.55 3.14
N TYR A 9 1.98 -0.26 3.73
CA TYR A 9 1.56 -0.83 5.01
C TYR A 9 2.46 -0.43 6.20
N ASP A 10 3.09 0.74 6.12
CA ASP A 10 3.96 1.30 7.17
C ASP A 10 3.15 1.86 8.35
N LEU A 11 2.55 0.95 9.11
CA LEU A 11 1.82 1.25 10.33
C LEU A 11 2.80 1.43 11.50
N PRO A 12 2.53 2.35 12.45
CA PRO A 12 3.39 2.57 13.62
C PRO A 12 3.74 1.30 14.40
N GLU A 13 2.79 0.38 14.49
CA GLU A 13 2.91 -0.91 15.18
C GLU A 13 3.95 -1.82 14.51
N LEU A 14 4.24 -1.60 13.23
CA LEU A 14 5.22 -2.36 12.44
C LEU A 14 6.58 -1.66 12.33
N ALA A 15 6.71 -0.42 12.79
CA ALA A 15 7.91 0.40 12.57
C ALA A 15 9.21 -0.28 13.03
N MET A 16 9.19 -0.97 14.18
CA MET A 16 10.35 -1.72 14.69
C MET A 16 10.71 -2.90 13.78
N ALA A 17 9.71 -3.66 13.31
CA ALA A 17 9.93 -4.81 12.43
C ALA A 17 10.43 -4.36 11.06
N THR A 18 9.83 -3.32 10.48
CA THR A 18 10.24 -2.69 9.22
C THR A 18 11.68 -2.17 9.31
N SER A 19 12.04 -1.50 10.41
CA SER A 19 13.39 -0.98 10.61
C SER A 19 14.42 -2.10 10.76
N ALA A 20 14.12 -3.13 11.57
CA ALA A 20 15.02 -4.28 11.74
C ALA A 20 15.24 -5.03 10.42
N TRP A 21 14.19 -5.19 9.62
CA TRP A 21 14.28 -5.78 8.28
C TRP A 21 15.19 -4.97 7.36
N TRP A 22 15.01 -3.64 7.31
CA TRP A 22 15.87 -2.77 6.52
C TRP A 22 17.32 -2.81 6.99
N THR A 23 17.59 -2.73 8.31
CA THR A 23 18.95 -2.81 8.87
C THR A 23 19.65 -4.10 8.44
N GLY A 24 18.94 -5.24 8.47
CA GLY A 24 19.48 -6.51 8.00
C GLY A 24 19.85 -6.45 6.52
N LEU A 25 18.91 -6.03 5.67
CA LEU A 25 19.12 -5.93 4.22
C LEU A 25 20.25 -4.96 3.86
N ALA A 26 20.27 -3.77 4.44
CA ALA A 26 21.30 -2.77 4.26
C ALA A 26 22.68 -3.30 4.64
N GLY A 27 22.79 -3.97 5.80
CA GLY A 27 24.04 -4.59 6.23
C GLY A 27 24.53 -5.68 5.26
N HIS A 28 23.62 -6.46 4.68
CA HIS A 28 23.97 -7.43 3.63
C HIS A 28 24.45 -6.74 2.34
N MET A 29 23.77 -5.68 1.89
CA MET A 29 24.17 -4.90 0.72
C MET A 29 25.56 -4.29 0.89
N GLN A 30 25.83 -3.69 2.06
CA GLN A 30 27.14 -3.11 2.39
C GLN A 30 28.24 -4.16 2.38
N ARG A 31 28.02 -5.35 2.96
CA ARG A 31 28.98 -6.47 2.92
C ARG A 31 29.27 -6.98 1.51
N GLN A 32 28.32 -6.83 0.58
CA GLN A 32 28.49 -7.17 -0.84
C GLN A 32 29.08 -6.01 -1.67
N GLY A 33 29.46 -4.89 -1.04
CA GLY A 33 30.11 -3.77 -1.70
C GLY A 33 29.15 -2.84 -2.46
N VAL A 34 27.84 -2.87 -2.17
CA VAL A 34 26.90 -1.88 -2.71
C VAL A 34 27.26 -0.50 -2.12
N ALA A 35 27.49 0.48 -2.98
CA ALA A 35 27.84 1.84 -2.58
C ALA A 35 26.60 2.64 -2.12
N ASP A 36 26.83 3.63 -1.25
CA ASP A 36 25.82 4.60 -0.79
C ASP A 36 24.52 3.97 -0.25
N VAL A 37 24.62 2.83 0.45
CA VAL A 37 23.46 2.21 1.12
C VAL A 37 23.04 3.06 2.31
N PRO A 38 21.79 3.55 2.38
CA PRO A 38 21.34 4.42 3.47
C PRO A 38 21.10 3.62 4.75
N ASP A 39 21.47 4.21 5.89
CA ASP A 39 21.32 3.54 7.21
C ASP A 39 19.85 3.38 7.63
N VAL A 40 18.99 4.30 7.18
CA VAL A 40 17.56 4.34 7.53
C VAL A 40 16.70 4.52 6.29
N CYS A 41 15.47 4.02 6.35
CA CYS A 41 14.46 4.29 5.35
C CYS A 41 13.93 5.73 5.47
N ALA A 42 13.73 6.37 4.33
CA ALA A 42 13.00 7.62 4.21
C ALA A 42 11.49 7.37 4.24
N THR A 43 10.73 8.37 4.72
CA THR A 43 9.27 8.41 4.62
C THR A 43 8.90 9.38 3.50
N PRO A 44 8.49 8.88 2.31
CA PRO A 44 8.18 9.76 1.19
C PRO A 44 6.86 10.50 1.40
N GLU A 45 6.86 11.81 1.10
CA GLU A 45 5.63 12.61 1.05
C GLU A 45 4.87 12.41 -0.27
N ASP A 46 5.62 12.24 -1.36
CA ASP A 46 5.13 11.99 -2.72
C ASP A 46 5.73 10.67 -3.23
N LEU A 47 4.88 9.66 -3.37
CA LEU A 47 5.28 8.31 -3.78
C LEU A 47 5.77 8.25 -5.23
N GLU A 48 5.15 9.00 -6.13
CA GLU A 48 5.51 9.01 -7.55
C GLU A 48 6.90 9.59 -7.74
N ARG A 49 7.11 10.80 -7.21
CA ARG A 49 8.39 11.48 -7.30
C ARG A 49 9.49 10.67 -6.63
N HIS A 50 9.17 10.03 -5.51
CA HIS A 50 10.07 9.14 -4.79
C HIS A 50 10.48 7.94 -5.64
N TRP A 51 9.52 7.20 -6.23
CA TRP A 51 9.82 5.99 -7.00
C TRP A 51 10.56 6.27 -8.31
N CYS A 52 10.34 7.43 -8.93
CA CYS A 52 10.99 7.80 -10.19
C CYS A 52 12.36 8.48 -10.00
N SER A 53 12.85 8.62 -8.77
CA SER A 53 14.11 9.29 -8.50
C SER A 53 15.32 8.46 -8.97
N PRO A 54 16.32 9.08 -9.62
CA PRO A 54 17.55 8.39 -9.99
C PRO A 54 18.41 7.98 -8.77
N SER A 55 18.17 8.57 -7.61
CA SER A 55 18.85 8.22 -6.36
C SER A 55 18.15 7.11 -5.56
N LEU A 56 17.09 6.51 -6.11
CA LEU A 56 16.39 5.43 -5.46
C LEU A 56 17.22 4.14 -5.49
N LEU A 57 17.61 3.64 -4.32
CA LEU A 57 18.29 2.34 -4.19
C LEU A 57 17.29 1.20 -4.04
N PHE A 58 16.31 1.36 -3.15
CA PHE A 58 15.37 0.31 -2.80
C PHE A 58 14.02 0.91 -2.38
N SER A 59 12.91 0.39 -2.89
CA SER A 59 11.60 0.78 -2.40
C SER A 59 10.60 -0.36 -2.44
N GLN A 60 9.47 -0.13 -1.78
CA GLN A 60 8.27 -0.95 -1.87
C GLN A 60 7.17 -0.17 -2.57
N THR A 61 6.40 -0.84 -3.42
CA THR A 61 5.26 -0.26 -4.15
C THR A 61 4.09 -1.24 -4.21
N CYS A 62 2.91 -0.74 -4.55
CA CYS A 62 1.75 -1.57 -4.88
C CYS A 62 1.90 -2.15 -6.30
N GLY A 63 1.16 -3.24 -6.59
CA GLY A 63 1.20 -3.89 -7.90
C GLY A 63 0.70 -3.01 -9.06
N TYR A 64 -0.23 -2.08 -8.80
CA TYR A 64 -0.76 -1.21 -9.86
C TYR A 64 0.25 -0.15 -10.33
N PRO A 65 0.89 0.65 -9.43
CA PRO A 65 2.01 1.51 -9.84
C PRO A 65 3.15 0.73 -10.51
N LEU A 66 3.49 -0.47 -10.01
CA LEU A 66 4.53 -1.32 -10.59
C LEU A 66 4.26 -1.66 -12.07
N THR A 67 3.02 -2.04 -12.40
CA THR A 67 2.64 -2.50 -13.75
C THR A 67 2.30 -1.37 -14.72
N HIS A 68 2.04 -0.16 -14.22
CA HIS A 68 1.63 0.98 -15.03
C HIS A 68 2.70 2.08 -14.99
N GLN A 69 2.69 2.90 -13.94
CA GLN A 69 3.52 4.10 -13.82
C GLN A 69 5.03 3.80 -13.82
N LEU A 70 5.42 2.70 -13.16
CA LEU A 70 6.82 2.29 -12.97
C LEU A 70 7.26 1.24 -13.99
N ASN A 71 6.41 0.89 -14.95
CA ASN A 71 6.74 -0.07 -15.98
C ASN A 71 7.99 0.37 -16.75
N GLY A 72 9.01 -0.50 -16.78
CA GLY A 72 10.30 -0.23 -17.41
C GLY A 72 11.19 0.79 -16.67
N LYS A 73 10.76 1.34 -15.53
CA LYS A 73 11.54 2.33 -14.75
C LYS A 73 12.26 1.71 -13.55
N VAL A 74 11.73 0.61 -13.02
CA VAL A 74 12.28 -0.09 -11.85
C VAL A 74 12.42 -1.57 -12.13
N ARG A 75 13.23 -2.24 -11.30
CA ARG A 75 13.37 -3.70 -11.32
C ARG A 75 12.65 -4.30 -10.11
N LEU A 76 11.75 -5.25 -10.35
CA LEU A 76 11.16 -6.04 -9.28
C LEU A 76 12.22 -6.96 -8.67
N LEU A 77 12.46 -6.81 -7.36
CA LEU A 77 13.45 -7.62 -6.62
C LEU A 77 12.79 -8.78 -5.86
N GLY A 78 11.53 -8.64 -5.47
CA GLY A 78 10.80 -9.67 -4.74
C GLY A 78 9.39 -9.22 -4.37
N LEU A 79 8.61 -10.18 -3.88
CA LEU A 79 7.25 -9.98 -3.40
C LEU A 79 7.21 -10.30 -1.90
N PRO A 80 6.87 -9.35 -1.02
CA PRO A 80 6.66 -9.65 0.39
C PRO A 80 5.44 -10.56 0.57
N ILE A 81 5.60 -11.63 1.36
CA ILE A 81 4.51 -12.51 1.78
C ILE A 81 4.24 -12.22 3.26
N TYR A 82 3.08 -11.64 3.56
CA TYR A 82 2.70 -11.29 4.92
C TYR A 82 2.02 -12.47 5.61
N ALA A 83 2.50 -12.83 6.79
CA ALA A 83 1.89 -13.86 7.63
C ALA A 83 0.73 -13.29 8.45
N CYS A 84 -0.33 -12.84 7.79
CA CYS A 84 -1.54 -12.32 8.45
C CYS A 84 -2.81 -12.85 7.81
N LYS A 85 -3.92 -12.78 8.56
CA LYS A 85 -5.23 -13.23 8.06
C LYS A 85 -5.61 -12.48 6.79
N GLY A 86 -6.00 -13.23 5.76
CA GLY A 86 -6.34 -12.70 4.44
C GLY A 86 -5.16 -12.63 3.47
N CYS A 87 -3.97 -13.05 3.88
CA CYS A 87 -2.84 -13.32 2.99
C CYS A 87 -2.61 -14.83 2.84
N ASP A 88 -2.02 -15.24 1.72
CA ASP A 88 -1.66 -16.64 1.45
C ASP A 88 -0.17 -16.81 1.10
N PRO A 89 0.34 -18.06 1.08
CA PRO A 89 1.74 -18.35 0.77
C PRO A 89 2.17 -18.01 -0.66
N ASP A 90 1.23 -17.82 -1.59
CA ASP A 90 1.51 -17.46 -2.98
C ASP A 90 1.65 -15.93 -3.17
N GLY A 91 1.46 -15.16 -2.09
CA GLY A 91 1.63 -13.72 -2.06
C GLY A 91 0.37 -12.94 -2.43
N PHE A 92 -0.80 -13.59 -2.48
CA PHE A 92 -2.06 -12.86 -2.53
C PHE A 92 -2.42 -12.31 -1.16
N TYR A 93 -3.12 -11.18 -1.16
CA TYR A 93 -3.60 -10.53 0.06
C TYR A 93 -5.00 -9.95 -0.14
N SER A 94 -5.70 -9.77 0.97
CA SER A 94 -7.05 -9.20 1.02
C SER A 94 -7.00 -7.72 1.38
N SER A 95 -7.85 -6.92 0.73
CA SER A 95 -8.11 -5.55 1.17
C SER A 95 -9.13 -5.54 2.30
N MET A 96 -8.95 -4.63 3.26
CA MET A 96 -9.85 -4.51 4.41
C MET A 96 -10.71 -3.27 4.26
N ILE A 97 -12.02 -3.42 4.41
CA ILE A 97 -12.96 -2.31 4.58
C ILE A 97 -13.15 -2.12 6.08
N VAL A 98 -12.74 -0.97 6.58
CA VAL A 98 -12.81 -0.66 8.01
C VAL A 98 -13.92 0.36 8.27
N VAL A 99 -14.56 0.22 9.42
CA VAL A 99 -15.60 1.12 9.90
C VAL A 99 -15.33 1.44 11.37
N PRO A 100 -15.82 2.58 11.90
CA PRO A 100 -15.72 2.88 13.32
C PRO A 100 -16.36 1.76 14.17
N VAL A 101 -15.74 1.43 15.30
CA VAL A 101 -16.26 0.43 16.23
C VAL A 101 -17.66 0.78 16.77
N SER A 102 -18.01 2.07 16.78
CA SER A 102 -19.32 2.58 17.17
C SER A 102 -20.37 2.54 16.05
N SER A 103 -20.01 2.09 14.85
CA SER A 103 -20.94 2.02 13.73
C SER A 103 -21.84 0.78 13.83
N ASN A 104 -23.03 0.86 13.21
CA ASN A 104 -23.95 -0.27 13.05
C ASN A 104 -23.75 -1.00 11.71
N LEU A 105 -22.55 -0.91 11.11
CA LEU A 105 -22.21 -1.51 9.82
C LEU A 105 -21.52 -2.85 10.06
N PHE A 106 -22.14 -3.96 9.66
CA PHE A 106 -21.64 -5.31 9.91
C PHE A 106 -21.31 -6.08 8.63
N SER A 107 -21.75 -5.56 7.49
CA SER A 107 -21.55 -6.11 6.16
C SER A 107 -21.29 -4.98 5.16
N LEU A 108 -20.77 -5.36 3.98
CA LEU A 108 -20.61 -4.38 2.90
C LEU A 108 -21.97 -3.80 2.46
N ALA A 109 -23.03 -4.61 2.47
CA ALA A 109 -24.38 -4.17 2.10
C ALA A 109 -24.90 -3.04 3.00
N ASP A 110 -24.53 -3.05 4.29
CA ASP A 110 -24.90 -1.98 5.23
C ASP A 110 -24.25 -0.64 4.86
N CYS A 111 -23.11 -0.67 4.15
CA CYS A 111 -22.41 0.53 3.71
C CYS A 111 -23.08 1.23 2.51
N ARG A 112 -24.17 0.68 1.97
CA ARG A 112 -24.89 1.27 0.82
C ARG A 112 -25.37 2.68 1.15
N SER A 113 -25.24 3.58 0.18
CA SER A 113 -25.50 5.02 0.30
C SER A 113 -24.63 5.73 1.34
N GLY A 114 -23.68 5.03 1.97
CA GLY A 114 -22.68 5.60 2.86
C GLY A 114 -21.59 6.36 2.09
N ARG A 115 -20.65 6.93 2.84
CA ARG A 115 -19.46 7.61 2.30
C ARG A 115 -18.28 6.67 2.44
N ALA A 116 -17.48 6.51 1.38
CA ALA A 116 -16.26 5.73 1.46
C ALA A 116 -15.02 6.62 1.28
N VAL A 117 -13.94 6.24 1.97
CA VAL A 117 -12.64 6.89 1.87
C VAL A 117 -11.66 5.88 1.27
N TYR A 118 -10.85 6.31 0.31
CA TYR A 118 -9.80 5.51 -0.31
C TYR A 118 -8.48 6.29 -0.33
N ASN A 119 -7.36 5.59 -0.50
CA ASN A 119 -6.03 6.19 -0.49
C ASN A 119 -5.76 7.04 -1.74
N THR A 120 -5.64 6.43 -2.92
CA THR A 120 -5.25 7.10 -4.17
C THR A 120 -5.96 6.48 -5.37
N ASP A 121 -6.06 7.23 -6.46
CA ASP A 121 -6.80 6.84 -7.67
C ASP A 121 -6.17 5.64 -8.40
N ASP A 122 -4.87 5.43 -8.20
CA ASP A 122 -4.07 4.34 -8.75
C ASP A 122 -3.93 3.15 -7.80
N SER A 123 -4.72 3.11 -6.71
CA SER A 123 -4.63 2.02 -5.75
C SER A 123 -5.47 0.81 -6.13
N MET A 124 -4.79 -0.32 -6.37
CA MET A 124 -5.47 -1.62 -6.48
C MET A 124 -6.23 -1.96 -5.21
N SER A 125 -5.57 -1.91 -4.05
CA SER A 125 -6.17 -2.35 -2.79
C SER A 125 -7.13 -1.33 -2.18
N GLY A 126 -6.89 -0.02 -2.34
CA GLY A 126 -7.74 0.99 -1.73
C GLY A 126 -8.93 1.42 -2.58
N LEU A 127 -8.82 1.44 -3.92
CA LEU A 127 -9.90 1.89 -4.80
C LEU A 127 -10.48 0.79 -5.67
N LEU A 128 -9.66 0.06 -6.43
CA LEU A 128 -10.18 -0.93 -7.39
C LEU A 128 -10.83 -2.12 -6.68
N ALA A 129 -10.22 -2.64 -5.62
CA ALA A 129 -10.79 -3.70 -4.80
C ALA A 129 -12.10 -3.25 -4.13
N LEU A 130 -12.17 -2.01 -3.64
CA LEU A 130 -13.39 -1.43 -3.06
C LEU A 130 -14.51 -1.34 -4.12
N ARG A 131 -14.20 -0.84 -5.32
CA ARG A 131 -15.16 -0.76 -6.43
C ARG A 131 -15.66 -2.14 -6.85
N ALA A 132 -14.76 -3.12 -6.98
CA ALA A 132 -15.12 -4.49 -7.32
C ALA A 132 -16.01 -5.13 -6.24
N ALA A 133 -15.66 -4.95 -4.96
CA ALA A 133 -16.46 -5.43 -3.85
C ALA A 133 -17.85 -4.80 -3.85
N ALA A 134 -17.95 -3.48 -4.05
CA ALA A 134 -19.22 -2.77 -4.15
C ALA A 134 -20.06 -3.27 -5.33
N ALA A 135 -19.47 -3.38 -6.53
CA ALA A 135 -20.16 -3.88 -7.72
C ALA A 135 -20.76 -5.28 -7.53
N ASN A 136 -20.09 -6.17 -6.78
CA ASN A 136 -20.62 -7.49 -6.46
C ASN A 136 -21.86 -7.48 -5.52
N GLN A 137 -22.19 -6.34 -4.90
CA GLN A 137 -23.37 -6.20 -4.03
C GLN A 137 -24.62 -5.68 -4.76
N HIS A 138 -24.48 -5.16 -5.98
CA HIS A 138 -25.61 -4.53 -6.68
C HIS A 138 -25.45 -4.61 -8.21
N ALA A 139 -26.50 -5.05 -8.89
CA ALA A 139 -26.58 -5.08 -10.36
C ALA A 139 -27.19 -3.80 -10.96
N HIS A 140 -27.45 -2.78 -10.13
CA HIS A 140 -28.20 -1.58 -10.52
C HIS A 140 -27.29 -0.46 -11.02
N ALA A 141 -27.86 0.43 -11.84
CA ALA A 141 -27.16 1.60 -12.37
C ALA A 141 -26.83 2.67 -11.32
N ASP A 142 -27.45 2.61 -10.13
CA ASP A 142 -27.26 3.60 -9.08
C ASP A 142 -25.92 3.39 -8.34
N PRO A 143 -25.20 4.46 -7.97
CA PRO A 143 -23.97 4.36 -7.20
C PRO A 143 -24.16 3.66 -5.85
N PHE A 144 -23.26 2.72 -5.53
CA PHE A 144 -23.27 2.03 -4.23
C PHE A 144 -23.04 2.96 -3.05
N PHE A 145 -22.05 3.85 -3.15
CA PHE A 145 -21.71 4.86 -2.15
C PHE A 145 -22.26 6.21 -2.60
N SER A 146 -22.75 7.03 -1.66
CA SER A 146 -23.21 8.38 -1.96
C SER A 146 -22.07 9.34 -2.30
N SER A 147 -20.87 9.10 -1.75
CA SER A 147 -19.66 9.83 -2.13
C SER A 147 -18.38 9.05 -1.85
N LEU A 148 -17.32 9.42 -2.57
CA LEU A 148 -15.97 8.92 -2.39
C LEU A 148 -15.02 10.09 -2.08
N SER A 149 -14.16 9.93 -1.07
CA SER A 149 -13.14 10.90 -0.70
C SER A 149 -11.75 10.29 -0.71
N ARG A 150 -10.76 11.04 -1.21
CA ARG A 150 -9.35 10.60 -1.29
C ARG A 150 -8.58 11.05 -0.04
N SER A 151 -7.98 10.11 0.69
CA SER A 151 -7.12 10.39 1.87
C SER A 151 -5.66 10.64 1.50
N GLY A 152 -5.23 10.17 0.33
CA GLY A 152 -3.87 10.27 -0.20
C GLY A 152 -2.93 9.16 0.27
N GLY A 153 -3.33 8.21 1.12
CA GLY A 153 -2.42 7.15 1.58
C GLY A 153 -3.07 6.13 2.51
N HIS A 154 -2.52 4.91 2.57
CA HIS A 154 -3.11 3.80 3.34
C HIS A 154 -3.36 4.16 4.81
N ARG A 155 -2.36 4.73 5.49
CA ARG A 155 -2.49 5.15 6.89
C ARG A 155 -3.48 6.31 7.07
N ARG A 156 -3.50 7.26 6.15
CA ARG A 156 -4.44 8.40 6.20
C ARG A 156 -5.89 7.97 5.99
N SER A 157 -6.14 6.85 5.30
CA SER A 157 -7.49 6.29 5.20
C SER A 157 -8.06 5.77 6.52
N LEU A 158 -7.23 5.62 7.57
CA LEU A 158 -7.64 5.15 8.90
C LEU A 158 -7.83 6.28 9.92
N GLN A 159 -7.58 7.54 9.54
CA GLN A 159 -7.64 8.73 10.39
C GLN A 159 -8.93 9.52 10.14
#